data_AF-A0A958R7T8-F1
#
_entry.id   AF-A0A958R7T8-F1
#
_cell.length_a   1.000
_cell.length_b   1.000
_cell.length_c   1.000
_cell.angle_alpha   90.00
_cell.angle_beta   90.00
_cell.angle_gamma   90.00
#
_symmetry.space_group_name_H-M   'P 1'
#
loop_
_entity.id
_entity.type
_entity.pdbx_description
1 polymer ?
#
loop_
_entity_poly.entity_id
_entity_poly.type
_entity_poly.pdbx_seq_one_letter_code
_entity_poly.pdbx_strand_id
1 'polypeptide(L)'
;MVKKVIATEAALELIELLKKKHGDLFFHQSGGCCDNSAANCFLPGELTIGPGDVYLGDIGDCPFYMSTSQYEYWKHTQLIIDVT
;
A
#
# COMPACT_ATOMS: atom_id res chain seq x y z
N MET A 1 -14.85 8.58 -10.57
CA MET A 1 -13.44 8.27 -10.88
C MET A 1 -13.10 6.97 -10.16
N VAL A 2 -12.44 6.01 -10.80
CA VAL A 2 -12.16 4.69 -10.19
C VAL A 2 -10.97 4.81 -9.23
N LYS A 3 -11.07 4.23 -8.02
CA LYS A 3 -9.95 4.17 -7.07
C LYS A 3 -8.86 3.26 -7.61
N LYS A 4 -7.59 3.68 -7.52
CA LYS A 4 -6.44 2.87 -7.98
C LYS A 4 -6.10 1.72 -7.04
N VAL A 5 -6.38 1.89 -5.75
CA VAL A 5 -6.19 0.88 -4.72
C VAL A 5 -7.44 0.80 -3.85
N ILE A 6 -7.83 -0.42 -3.51
CA ILE A 6 -8.89 -0.76 -2.56
C ILE A 6 -8.41 -1.92 -1.67
N ALA A 7 -9.09 -2.14 -0.56
CA ALA A 7 -8.84 -3.25 0.35
C ALA A 7 -10.13 -4.05 0.56
N THR A 8 -10.00 -5.36 0.78
CA THR A 8 -11.09 -6.22 1.24
C THR A 8 -11.45 -5.91 2.69
N GLU A 9 -12.61 -6.40 3.14
CA GLU A 9 -13.02 -6.23 4.54
C GLU A 9 -12.01 -6.87 5.51
N ALA A 10 -11.52 -8.07 5.19
CA ALA A 10 -10.50 -8.75 6.00
C ALA A 10 -9.20 -7.94 6.11
N ALA A 11 -8.78 -7.30 5.02
CA ALA A 11 -7.62 -6.40 5.04
C ALA A 11 -7.90 -5.14 5.88
N LEU A 12 -9.09 -4.54 5.80
CA LEU A 12 -9.46 -3.39 6.61
C LEU A 12 -9.48 -3.72 8.11
N GLU A 13 -10.02 -4.88 8.49
CA GLU A 13 -10.00 -5.35 9.88
C GLU A 13 -8.56 -5.52 10.41
N LEU A 14 -7.67 -6.09 9.59
CA LEU A 14 -6.26 -6.23 9.96
C LEU A 14 -5.56 -4.87 10.08
N ILE A 15 -5.80 -3.94 9.15
CA ILE A 15 -5.25 -2.58 9.20
C ILE A 15 -5.67 -1.90 10.50
N GLU A 16 -6.95 -1.96 10.87
CA GLU A 16 -7.46 -1.38 12.11
C GLU A 16 -6.83 -2.01 13.37
N LEU A 17 -6.61 -3.32 13.37
CA LEU A 17 -5.91 -4.00 14.45
C LEU A 17 -4.46 -3.50 14.58
N LEU A 18 -3.75 -3.39 13.45
CA LEU A 18 -2.37 -2.92 13.43
C LEU A 18 -2.27 -1.45 13.86
N LYS A 19 -3.18 -0.58 13.40
CA LYS A 19 -3.26 0.83 13.81
C LYS A 19 -3.44 0.97 15.31
N LYS A 20 -4.35 0.19 15.92
CA LYS A 20 -4.56 0.20 17.37
C LYS A 20 -3.31 -0.20 18.16
N LYS A 21 -2.48 -1.09 17.60
CA LYS A 21 -1.28 -1.60 18.26
C LYS A 21 -0.06 -0.70 18.05
N HIS A 22 0.06 -0.08 16.89
CA HIS A 22 1.29 0.56 16.43
C HIS A 22 1.16 2.06 16.17
N GLY A 23 -0.06 2.60 16.08
CA GLY A 23 -0.32 3.99 15.72
C GLY A 23 -0.41 4.18 14.21
N ASP A 24 0.18 5.26 13.71
CA ASP A 24 0.17 5.59 12.29
C ASP A 24 0.92 4.54 11.47
N LEU A 25 0.39 4.23 10.29
CA LEU A 25 0.93 3.24 9.36
C LEU A 25 0.81 3.77 7.94
N PHE A 26 1.69 3.29 7.06
CA PHE A 26 1.55 3.47 5.61
C PHE A 26 1.96 2.20 4.87
N PHE A 27 1.58 2.14 3.60
CA PHE A 27 1.87 1.01 2.74
C PHE A 27 2.76 1.41 1.57
N HIS A 28 3.64 0.51 1.16
CA HIS A 28 4.39 0.62 -0.09
C HIS A 28 4.34 -0.69 -0.86
N GLN A 29 3.98 -0.60 -2.13
CA GLN A 29 3.97 -1.74 -3.04
C GLN A 29 5.39 -2.12 -3.46
N SER A 30 5.81 -3.32 -3.08
CA SER A 30 7.07 -3.88 -3.57
C SER A 30 6.95 -4.24 -5.05
N GLY A 31 8.00 -3.94 -5.80
CA GLY A 31 8.19 -4.35 -7.19
C GLY A 31 9.29 -5.39 -7.23
N GLY A 32 8.94 -6.67 -7.25
CA GLY A 32 9.91 -7.75 -7.09
C GLY A 32 9.76 -8.87 -8.11
N CYS A 33 10.86 -9.19 -8.79
CA CYS A 33 11.05 -10.43 -9.55
C CYS A 33 11.31 -11.65 -8.62
N CYS A 34 11.62 -11.43 -7.33
CA CYS A 34 11.97 -12.48 -6.35
C CYS A 34 11.08 -12.51 -5.09
N ASP A 35 10.56 -11.38 -4.61
CA ASP A 35 9.83 -11.31 -3.33
C ASP A 35 8.29 -11.34 -3.47
N ASN A 36 7.79 -11.62 -4.68
CA ASN A 36 6.42 -11.33 -5.10
C ASN A 36 6.05 -9.84 -4.94
N SER A 37 5.01 -9.41 -5.66
CA SER A 37 4.41 -8.10 -5.44
C SER A 37 3.54 -8.13 -4.18
N ALA A 38 3.99 -7.48 -3.11
CA ALA A 38 3.29 -7.41 -1.84
C ALA A 38 3.03 -5.95 -1.41
N ALA A 39 1.91 -5.75 -0.73
CA ALA A 39 1.61 -4.50 -0.04
C ALA A 39 2.30 -4.50 1.34
N ASN A 40 3.49 -3.93 1.43
CA ASN A 40 4.26 -3.90 2.67
C ASN A 40 3.75 -2.79 3.58
N CYS A 41 3.48 -3.11 4.85
CA CYS A 41 3.03 -2.18 5.89
C CYS A 41 4.24 -1.69 6.71
N PHE A 42 4.36 -0.38 6.91
CA PHE A 42 5.49 0.26 7.58
C PHE A 42 5.05 1.26 8.65
N LEU A 43 5.88 1.42 9.68
CA LEU A 43 5.81 2.51 10.65
C LEU A 43 6.47 3.78 10.08
N PRO A 44 6.04 4.98 10.51
CA PRO A 44 6.71 6.24 10.18
C PRO A 44 8.21 6.16 10.44
N GLY A 45 9.02 6.41 9.41
CA GLY A 45 10.48 6.39 9.48
C GLY A 45 11.16 5.07 9.10
N GLU A 46 10.42 3.97 8.92
CA GLU A 46 11.01 2.69 8.46
C GLU A 46 11.36 2.69 6.97
N LEU A 47 10.59 3.44 6.17
CA LEU A 47 10.89 3.72 4.78
C LEU A 47 10.70 5.22 4.52
N THR A 48 11.63 5.83 3.79
CA THR A 48 11.53 7.24 3.39
C THR A 48 10.77 7.33 2.07
N ILE A 49 9.56 7.88 2.11
CA ILE A 49 8.80 8.23 0.90
C ILE A 49 9.43 9.47 0.26
N GLY A 50 9.79 9.36 -1.02
CA GLY A 50 10.48 10.41 -1.75
C GLY A 50 9.85 10.74 -3.10
N PRO A 51 10.50 11.59 -3.91
CA PRO A 51 10.03 11.98 -5.23
C PRO A 51 9.86 10.81 -6.22
N GLY A 52 10.46 9.66 -5.92
CA GLY A 52 10.33 8.43 -6.71
C GLY A 52 9.07 7.64 -6.43
N ASP A 53 8.26 8.04 -5.44
CA ASP A 53 7.06 7.33 -5.00
C ASP A 53 5.78 8.05 -5.42
N VAL A 54 4.81 7.27 -5.86
CA VAL A 54 3.51 7.72 -6.31
C VAL A 54 2.47 7.32 -5.27
N TYR A 55 1.75 8.31 -4.76
CA TYR A 55 0.58 8.09 -3.91
C TYR A 55 -0.60 7.55 -4.75
N LEU A 56 -1.13 6.39 -4.36
CA LEU A 56 -2.23 5.71 -5.07
C LEU A 56 -3.60 5.98 -4.45
N GLY A 57 -3.64 6.30 -3.15
CA GLY A 57 -4.86 6.47 -2.36
C GLY A 57 -4.67 5.95 -0.94
N ASP A 58 -5.75 5.94 -0.16
CA ASP A 58 -5.78 5.39 1.19
C ASP A 58 -6.56 4.08 1.26
N ILE A 59 -6.08 3.15 2.10
CA ILE A 59 -6.80 1.96 2.55
C ILE A 59 -6.82 1.93 4.08
N GLY A 60 -8.00 1.80 4.70
CA GLY A 60 -8.12 1.86 6.17
C GLY A 60 -7.52 3.13 6.79
N ASP A 61 -7.66 4.28 6.11
CA ASP A 61 -7.04 5.57 6.44
C ASP A 61 -5.49 5.57 6.48
N CYS A 62 -4.86 4.55 5.89
CA CYS A 62 -3.42 4.48 5.71
C CYS A 62 -3.04 4.81 4.25
N PRO A 63 -2.09 5.73 4.03
CA PRO A 63 -1.68 6.09 2.68
C PRO A 63 -0.90 4.95 2.02
N PHE A 64 -1.15 4.74 0.74
CA PHE A 64 -0.55 3.67 -0.06
C PHE A 64 0.29 4.24 -1.20
N TYR A 65 1.54 3.80 -1.28
CA TYR A 65 2.54 4.27 -2.24
C TYR A 65 3.06 3.15 -3.13
N MET A 66 3.67 3.53 -4.24
CA MET A 66 4.34 2.63 -5.17
C MET A 66 5.45 3.39 -5.89
N SER A 67 6.55 2.74 -6.28
CA SER A 67 7.57 3.42 -7.09
C SER A 67 7.03 3.87 -8.44
N THR A 68 7.56 4.97 -8.97
CA THR A 68 7.16 5.53 -10.27
C THR A 68 7.30 4.50 -11.40
N SER A 69 8.35 3.67 -11.38
CA SER A 69 8.57 2.61 -12.37
C SER A 69 7.47 1.54 -12.37
N GLN A 70 7.04 1.10 -11.18
CA GLN A 70 5.94 0.16 -11.04
C GLN A 70 4.61 0.81 -11.43
N TYR A 71 4.42 2.08 -11.04
CA TYR A 71 3.22 2.81 -11.36
C TYR A 71 3.04 2.96 -12.87
N GLU A 72 4.09 3.29 -13.63
CA GLU A 72 3.98 3.36 -15.09
C GLU A 72 3.55 2.04 -15.74
N TYR A 73 3.97 0.92 -15.15
CA TYR A 73 3.57 -0.42 -15.60
C TYR A 73 2.14 -0.77 -15.19
N TRP A 74 1.68 -0.34 -14.00
CA TRP A 74 0.41 -0.74 -13.38
C TRP A 74 -0.70 0.32 -13.39
N LYS A 75 -0.47 1.52 -13.93
CA LYS A 75 -1.41 2.66 -13.87
C LYS A 75 -2.80 2.40 -14.45
N HIS A 76 -2.98 1.33 -15.21
CA HIS A 76 -4.24 0.89 -15.79
C HIS A 76 -4.89 -0.29 -15.05
N THR A 77 -4.33 -0.72 -13.92
CA THR A 77 -4.90 -1.75 -13.04
C THR A 77 -5.53 -1.11 -11.80
N GLN A 78 -6.40 -1.86 -11.13
CA GLN A 78 -6.84 -1.57 -9.77
C GLN A 78 -6.21 -2.61 -8.86
N LEU A 79 -5.51 -2.14 -7.82
CA LEU A 79 -5.00 -3.00 -6.77
C LEU A 79 -6.09 -3.30 -5.75
N ILE A 80 -6.25 -4.59 -5.44
CA ILE A 80 -7.16 -5.08 -4.41
C ILE A 80 -6.29 -5.77 -3.37
N ILE A 81 -6.13 -5.12 -2.22
CA ILE A 81 -5.31 -5.64 -1.13
C ILE A 81 -6.17 -6.56 -0.27
N ASP A 82 -5.69 -7.78 -0.06
CA ASP A 82 -6.35 -8.81 0.73
C ASP A 82 -5.34 -9.46 1.70
N VAL A 83 -5.84 -10.28 2.63
CA VAL A 83 -5.03 -11.00 3.63
C VAL A 83 -5.26 -12.50 3.47
N THR A 84 -4.18 -13.28 3.42
CA THR A 84 -4.21 -14.75 3.32
C THR A 84 -3.41 -15.41 4.43
#